data_AF-A0A432Y9W3-F1
#
_entry.id   AF-A0A432Y9W3-F1
#
_cell.length_a   1.000
_cell.length_b   1.000
_cell.length_c   1.000
_cell.angle_alpha   90.00
_cell.angle_beta   90.00
_cell.angle_gamma   90.00
#
_symmetry.space_group_name_H-M   'P 1'
#
loop_
_entity.id
_entity.type
_entity.pdbx_description
1 polymer ?
#
loop_
_entity_poly.entity_id
_entity_poly.type
_entity_poly.pdbx_seq_one_letter_code
_entity_poly.pdbx_strand_id
1 'polypeptide(L)'
;MQAVSVRDDIVTQCEAITTGEPDLIANLANISALIFDQFENINWAGFYLTRGERELVLGPFQGKVACVRIPFGQGVCGVAADSQTLQHVHDVHDFSGHIACDAASNSEVVAPIIVDGKTVGVLDIDSPSVGRFSADDAEMFARIAAICATFNWDQI
;
A
#
# COMPACT_ATOMS: atom_id res chain seq x y z
N MET A 1 0.89 20.67 25.03
CA MET A 1 0.63 20.66 23.58
C MET A 1 1.59 19.66 22.99
N GLN A 2 1.15 18.42 22.77
CA GLN A 2 2.01 17.38 22.19
C GLN A 2 2.31 17.77 20.75
N ALA A 3 3.58 17.70 20.36
CA ALA A 3 3.98 17.85 18.97
C ALA A 3 3.33 16.72 18.18
N VAL A 4 2.44 17.07 17.24
CA VAL A 4 1.92 16.12 16.26
C VAL A 4 3.12 15.66 15.44
N SER A 5 3.38 14.35 15.42
CA SER A 5 4.49 13.83 14.63
C SER A 5 4.15 13.99 13.14
N VAL A 6 5.16 14.19 12.28
CA VAL A 6 4.99 14.25 10.81
C VAL A 6 4.22 13.03 10.26
N ARG A 7 4.21 11.91 10.98
CA ARG A 7 3.48 10.68 10.62
C ARG A 7 1.98 10.75 10.94
N ASP A 8 1.58 11.42 12.02
CA ASP A 8 0.15 11.65 12.28
C ASP A 8 -0.41 12.67 11.29
N ASP A 9 0.44 13.58 10.81
CA ASP A 9 0.08 14.60 9.82
C ASP A 9 -0.31 13.96 8.48
N ILE A 10 0.44 12.97 7.95
CA ILE A 10 0.10 12.37 6.65
C ILE A 10 -1.23 11.60 6.65
N VAL A 11 -1.57 10.92 7.76
CA VAL A 11 -2.86 10.21 7.88
C VAL A 11 -4.01 11.22 7.78
N THR A 12 -3.93 12.32 8.52
CA THR A 12 -4.92 13.40 8.47
C THR A 12 -4.96 14.08 7.10
N GLN A 13 -3.81 14.24 6.43
CA GLN A 13 -3.77 14.78 5.07
C GLN A 13 -4.46 13.84 4.07
N CYS A 14 -4.28 12.52 4.18
CA CYS A 14 -4.98 11.55 3.34
C CYS A 14 -6.51 11.66 3.50
N GLU A 15 -7.01 11.77 4.74
CA GLU A 15 -8.44 12.02 4.99
C GLU A 15 -8.89 13.33 4.35
N ALA A 16 -8.13 14.41 4.55
CA ALA A 16 -8.49 15.73 4.06
C ALA A 16 -8.55 15.81 2.53
N ILE A 17 -7.59 15.24 1.80
CA ILE A 17 -7.55 15.31 0.33
C ILE A 17 -8.59 14.42 -0.35
N THR A 18 -9.15 13.44 0.36
CA THR A 18 -10.18 12.52 -0.15
C THR A 18 -11.59 12.87 0.34
N THR A 19 -11.72 13.82 1.26
CA THR A 19 -13.00 14.20 1.85
C THR A 19 -13.96 14.75 0.79
N GLY A 20 -15.11 14.09 0.63
CA GLY A 20 -16.18 14.51 -0.28
C GLY A 20 -15.98 14.12 -1.74
N GLU A 21 -14.88 13.42 -2.07
CA GLU A 21 -14.64 12.90 -3.42
C GLU A 21 -15.12 11.44 -3.52
N PRO A 22 -16.14 11.14 -4.36
CA PRO A 22 -16.65 9.78 -4.50
C PRO A 22 -15.82 8.87 -5.41
N ASP A 23 -14.98 9.40 -6.31
CA ASP A 23 -14.24 8.61 -7.28
C ASP A 23 -13.09 7.84 -6.61
N LEU A 24 -13.18 6.51 -6.66
CA LEU A 24 -12.21 5.63 -6.01
C LEU A 24 -10.81 5.83 -6.58
N ILE A 25 -10.69 5.87 -7.91
CA ILE A 25 -9.40 5.92 -8.59
C ILE A 25 -8.72 7.27 -8.34
N ALA A 26 -9.48 8.36 -8.34
CA ALA A 26 -8.97 9.69 -8.00
C ALA A 26 -8.40 9.73 -6.58
N ASN A 27 -9.13 9.17 -5.60
CA ASN A 27 -8.67 9.11 -4.21
C ASN A 27 -7.40 8.27 -4.04
N LEU A 28 -7.37 7.07 -4.62
CA LEU A 28 -6.17 6.22 -4.58
C LEU A 28 -4.99 6.87 -5.30
N ALA A 29 -5.21 7.54 -6.44
CA ALA A 29 -4.16 8.26 -7.15
C ALA A 29 -3.56 9.38 -6.29
N ASN A 30 -4.40 10.21 -5.65
CA ASN A 30 -3.94 11.30 -4.79
C ASN A 30 -3.21 10.79 -3.54
N ILE A 31 -3.68 9.70 -2.92
CA ILE A 31 -2.98 9.10 -1.78
C ILE A 31 -1.60 8.57 -2.19
N SER A 32 -1.50 7.87 -3.33
CA SER A 32 -0.20 7.39 -3.81
C SER A 32 0.77 8.54 -4.09
N ALA A 33 0.27 9.64 -4.66
CA ALA A 33 1.06 10.85 -4.91
C ALA A 33 1.53 11.51 -3.61
N LEU A 34 0.64 11.66 -2.63
CA LEU A 34 0.98 12.24 -1.33
C LEU A 34 2.04 11.43 -0.61
N ILE A 35 1.89 10.10 -0.55
CA ILE A 35 2.89 9.22 0.10
C ILE A 35 4.24 9.35 -0.59
N PHE A 36 4.26 9.31 -1.93
CA PHE A 36 5.50 9.37 -2.69
C PHE A 36 6.22 10.72 -2.58
N ASP A 37 5.48 11.81 -2.43
CA ASP A 37 6.04 13.15 -2.21
C ASP A 37 6.62 13.33 -0.80
N GLN A 38 5.96 12.76 0.23
CA GLN A 38 6.33 12.97 1.62
C GLN A 38 7.42 12.02 2.14
N PHE A 39 7.60 10.86 1.50
CA PHE A 39 8.57 9.86 1.95
C PHE A 39 9.83 9.89 1.08
N GLU A 40 10.95 10.31 1.67
CA GLU A 40 12.25 10.11 1.05
C GLU A 40 12.65 8.63 1.03
N ASN A 41 13.46 8.27 0.03
CA ASN A 41 14.08 6.95 -0.06
C ASN A 41 13.05 5.80 -0.13
N ILE A 42 11.96 6.03 -0.85
CA ILE A 42 11.08 4.99 -1.40
C ILE A 42 11.19 5.02 -2.93
N ASN A 43 11.02 3.88 -3.60
CA ASN A 43 11.06 3.78 -5.07
C ASN A 43 9.71 3.42 -5.68
N TRP A 44 8.75 2.99 -4.87
CA TRP A 44 7.39 2.69 -5.30
C TRP A 44 6.40 2.95 -4.17
N ALA A 45 5.24 3.51 -4.51
CA ALA A 45 4.09 3.65 -3.61
C ALA A 45 2.79 3.58 -4.40
N GLY A 46 1.87 2.70 -4.03
CA GLY A 46 0.64 2.56 -4.79
C GLY A 46 -0.23 1.41 -4.38
N PHE A 47 -1.14 1.05 -5.26
CA PHE A 47 -2.19 0.11 -4.96
C PHE A 47 -2.23 -1.02 -5.97
N TYR A 48 -2.55 -2.22 -5.47
CA TYR A 48 -3.12 -3.28 -6.29
C TYR A 48 -4.55 -3.55 -5.84
N LEU A 49 -5.45 -3.74 -6.80
CA LEU A 49 -6.88 -3.88 -6.57
C LEU A 49 -7.30 -5.31 -6.88
N THR A 50 -8.16 -5.89 -6.04
CA THR A 50 -8.67 -7.24 -6.27
C THR A 50 -9.53 -7.25 -7.54
N ARG A 51 -9.33 -8.23 -8.41
CA ARG A 51 -10.19 -8.53 -9.56
C ARG A 51 -10.47 -10.02 -9.61
N GLY A 52 -11.72 -10.38 -9.85
CA GLY A 52 -12.16 -11.77 -9.73
C GLY A 52 -12.08 -12.25 -8.28
N GLU A 53 -11.79 -13.54 -8.08
CA GLU A 53 -11.87 -14.13 -6.74
C GLU A 53 -10.58 -13.97 -5.91
N ARG A 54 -9.40 -14.12 -6.54
CA ARG A 54 -8.12 -14.28 -5.83
C ARG A 54 -6.92 -13.74 -6.62
N GLU A 55 -7.08 -12.56 -7.18
CA GLU A 55 -6.04 -11.92 -7.99
C GLU A 55 -6.00 -10.42 -7.75
N LEU A 56 -4.80 -9.89 -7.55
CA LEU A 56 -4.50 -8.47 -7.49
C LEU A 56 -4.12 -7.96 -8.89
N VAL A 57 -4.64 -6.80 -9.26
CA VAL A 57 -4.34 -6.11 -10.52
C VAL A 57 -3.86 -4.69 -10.23
N LEU A 58 -2.80 -4.26 -10.90
CA LEU A 58 -2.17 -2.95 -10.71
C LEU A 58 -3.20 -1.81 -10.79
N GLY A 59 -3.26 -0.99 -9.74
CA GLY A 59 -4.07 0.21 -9.61
C GLY A 59 -3.21 1.49 -9.73
N PRO A 60 -3.67 2.64 -9.20
CA PRO A 60 -2.88 3.87 -9.16
C PRO A 60 -1.60 3.72 -8.34
N PHE A 61 -0.50 4.29 -8.82
CA PHE A 61 0.80 4.23 -8.15
C PHE A 61 1.74 5.36 -8.60
N GLN A 62 2.81 5.55 -7.85
CA GLN A 62 3.98 6.35 -8.19
C GLN A 62 5.23 5.46 -8.19
N GLY A 63 6.05 5.56 -9.23
CA GLY A 63 7.27 4.76 -9.36
C GLY A 63 7.51 4.30 -10.79
N LYS A 64 8.39 3.31 -10.95
CA LYS A 64 8.64 2.65 -12.24
C LYS A 64 7.52 1.67 -12.60
N VAL A 65 7.54 1.20 -13.84
CA VAL A 65 6.64 0.14 -14.32
C VAL A 65 6.75 -1.09 -13.43
N ALA A 66 5.61 -1.64 -13.02
CA ALA A 66 5.50 -2.79 -12.12
C ALA A 66 4.77 -3.97 -12.78
N CYS A 67 4.75 -5.11 -12.09
CA CYS A 67 3.95 -6.27 -12.48
C CYS A 67 2.45 -5.89 -12.56
N VAL A 68 1.74 -6.38 -13.58
CA VAL A 68 0.32 -6.01 -13.73
C VAL A 68 -0.60 -6.87 -12.88
N ARG A 69 -0.24 -8.14 -12.63
CA ARG A 69 -1.09 -9.14 -11.97
C ARG A 69 -0.30 -9.94 -10.94
N ILE A 70 -0.88 -10.12 -9.77
CA ILE A 70 -0.29 -10.86 -8.65
C ILE A 70 -1.36 -11.79 -8.06
N PRO A 71 -1.20 -13.12 -8.12
CA PRO A 71 -2.12 -14.04 -7.45
C PRO A 71 -2.07 -13.89 -5.93
N PHE A 72 -3.19 -14.14 -5.25
CA PHE A 72 -3.20 -14.20 -3.79
C PHE A 72 -2.25 -15.32 -3.29
N GLY A 73 -1.52 -15.04 -2.21
CA GLY A 73 -0.49 -15.91 -1.62
C GLY A 73 0.87 -15.88 -2.33
N GLN A 74 1.04 -15.06 -3.38
CA GLN A 74 2.28 -14.98 -4.16
C GLN A 74 2.97 -13.62 -3.98
N GLY A 75 4.26 -13.63 -3.64
CA GLY A 75 5.00 -12.41 -3.27
C GLY A 75 4.43 -11.74 -2.02
N VAL A 76 5.04 -10.64 -1.60
CA VAL A 76 4.64 -9.92 -0.37
C VAL A 76 3.22 -9.37 -0.52
N CYS A 77 2.92 -8.72 -1.64
CA CYS A 77 1.57 -8.25 -1.99
C CYS A 77 0.49 -9.34 -1.94
N GLY A 78 0.73 -10.48 -2.59
CA GLY A 78 -0.24 -11.58 -2.60
C GLY A 78 -0.40 -12.22 -1.24
N VAL A 79 0.67 -12.36 -0.45
CA VAL A 79 0.60 -12.87 0.92
C VAL A 79 -0.22 -11.92 1.81
N ALA A 80 -0.01 -10.61 1.74
CA ALA A 80 -0.82 -9.62 2.46
C ALA A 80 -2.31 -9.75 2.13
N ALA A 81 -2.61 -9.91 0.85
CA ALA A 81 -3.99 -10.04 0.37
C ALA A 81 -4.66 -11.34 0.85
N ASP A 82 -3.92 -12.44 0.92
CA ASP A 82 -4.45 -13.74 1.33
C ASP A 82 -4.58 -13.89 2.85
N SER A 83 -3.58 -13.42 3.61
CA SER A 83 -3.60 -13.49 5.06
C SER A 83 -4.46 -12.41 5.72
N GLN A 84 -4.76 -11.33 4.99
CA GLN A 84 -5.41 -10.12 5.52
C GLN A 84 -4.62 -9.49 6.68
N THR A 85 -3.29 -9.64 6.66
CA THR A 85 -2.39 -9.06 7.67
C THR A 85 -1.37 -8.15 7.03
N LEU A 86 -1.01 -7.08 7.74
CA LEU A 86 0.11 -6.21 7.41
C LEU A 86 1.39 -7.04 7.23
N GLN A 87 2.07 -6.83 6.11
CA GLN A 87 3.40 -7.38 5.86
C GLN A 87 4.41 -6.25 6.03
N HIS A 88 5.35 -6.43 6.96
CA HIS A 88 6.45 -5.50 7.18
C HIS A 88 7.76 -6.26 6.94
N VAL A 89 8.31 -6.12 5.75
CA VAL A 89 9.45 -6.91 5.27
C VAL A 89 10.72 -6.08 5.37
N HIS A 90 11.59 -6.46 6.31
CA HIS A 90 12.86 -5.78 6.52
C HIS A 90 13.85 -5.96 5.36
N ASP A 91 13.93 -7.17 4.80
CA ASP A 91 14.72 -7.48 3.60
C ASP A 91 13.88 -8.39 2.68
N VAL A 92 13.55 -7.92 1.48
CA VAL A 92 12.73 -8.70 0.53
C VAL A 92 13.44 -9.94 0.00
N HIS A 93 14.78 -9.97 0.03
CA HIS A 93 15.56 -11.13 -0.42
C HIS A 93 15.50 -12.29 0.57
N ASP A 94 15.16 -12.02 1.83
CA ASP A 94 14.91 -13.03 2.86
C ASP A 94 13.46 -13.55 2.86
N PHE A 95 12.57 -12.92 2.08
CA PHE A 95 11.16 -13.32 2.01
C PHE A 95 10.97 -14.56 1.13
N SER A 96 10.52 -15.66 1.76
CA SER A 96 10.24 -16.91 1.05
C SER A 96 9.10 -16.73 0.03
N GLY A 97 9.37 -17.00 -1.24
CA GLY A 97 8.39 -16.81 -2.32
C GLY A 97 8.35 -15.39 -2.88
N HIS A 98 9.41 -14.59 -2.65
CA HIS A 98 9.56 -13.28 -3.26
C HIS A 98 9.47 -13.36 -4.80
N ILE A 99 8.55 -12.60 -5.37
CA ILE A 99 8.45 -12.33 -6.81
C ILE A 99 9.02 -10.93 -6.99
N ALA A 100 10.29 -10.84 -7.36
CA ALA A 100 10.92 -9.56 -7.61
C ALA A 100 10.30 -8.89 -8.85
N CYS A 101 9.47 -7.87 -8.64
CA CYS A 101 8.89 -7.05 -9.71
C CYS A 101 9.75 -5.81 -10.02
N ASP A 102 10.40 -5.21 -9.03
CA ASP A 102 11.49 -4.23 -9.19
C ASP A 102 12.76 -4.75 -8.52
N ALA A 103 13.83 -4.94 -9.30
CA ALA A 103 15.12 -5.40 -8.80
C ALA A 103 15.82 -4.38 -7.88
N ALA A 104 15.33 -3.13 -7.84
CA ALA A 104 15.85 -2.10 -6.96
C ALA A 104 15.27 -2.15 -5.53
N SER A 105 14.11 -2.78 -5.32
CA SER A 105 13.45 -2.83 -4.01
C SER A 105 14.17 -3.81 -3.07
N ASN A 106 14.40 -3.38 -1.83
CA ASN A 106 15.13 -4.10 -0.79
C ASN A 106 14.34 -4.23 0.52
N SER A 107 13.36 -3.36 0.79
CA SER A 107 12.38 -3.54 1.87
C SER A 107 11.01 -3.07 1.41
N GLU A 108 9.95 -3.62 2.01
CA GLU A 108 8.58 -3.46 1.54
C GLU A 108 7.61 -3.44 2.72
N VAL A 109 6.58 -2.60 2.65
CA VAL A 109 5.41 -2.68 3.53
C VAL A 109 4.16 -2.81 2.67
N VAL A 110 3.38 -3.86 2.94
CA VAL A 110 2.08 -4.07 2.29
C VAL A 110 0.98 -4.12 3.33
N ALA A 111 0.05 -3.18 3.25
CA ALA A 111 -1.13 -3.09 4.09
C ALA A 111 -2.38 -3.52 3.29
N PRO A 112 -3.11 -4.58 3.70
CA PRO A 112 -4.34 -4.98 3.03
C PRO A 112 -5.49 -4.00 3.30
N ILE A 113 -6.29 -3.75 2.28
CA ILE A 113 -7.51 -2.95 2.37
C ILE A 113 -8.70 -3.92 2.45
N ILE A 114 -9.38 -3.92 3.59
CA ILE A 114 -10.44 -4.88 3.90
C ILE A 114 -11.79 -4.19 3.97
N VAL A 115 -12.74 -4.66 3.17
CA VAL A 115 -14.15 -4.21 3.16
C VAL A 115 -15.04 -5.43 3.32
N ASP A 116 -15.96 -5.40 4.29
CA ASP A 116 -16.87 -6.51 4.62
C ASP A 116 -16.17 -7.87 4.77
N GLY A 117 -14.98 -7.87 5.40
CA GLY A 117 -14.17 -9.06 5.64
C GLY A 117 -13.44 -9.61 4.39
N LYS A 118 -13.46 -8.89 3.27
CA LYS A 118 -12.78 -9.27 2.02
C LYS A 118 -11.66 -8.29 1.68
N THR A 119 -10.57 -8.82 1.13
CA THR A 119 -9.49 -7.99 0.58
C THR A 119 -9.95 -7.38 -0.74
N VAL A 120 -10.15 -6.07 -0.77
CA VAL A 120 -10.52 -5.33 -2.00
C VAL A 120 -9.31 -4.72 -2.71
N GLY A 121 -8.18 -4.63 -2.00
CA GLY A 121 -6.89 -4.26 -2.55
C GLY A 121 -5.81 -4.29 -1.48
N VAL A 122 -4.62 -3.83 -1.84
CA VAL A 122 -3.49 -3.62 -0.95
C VAL A 122 -2.85 -2.26 -1.24
N LEU A 123 -2.37 -1.59 -0.21
CA LEU A 123 -1.42 -0.48 -0.29
C LEU A 123 -0.02 -1.07 -0.17
N ASP A 124 0.85 -0.80 -1.14
CA ASP A 124 2.19 -1.34 -1.25
C ASP A 124 3.22 -0.20 -1.37
N ILE A 125 4.27 -0.25 -0.55
CA ILE A 125 5.33 0.75 -0.46
C ILE A 125 6.70 0.06 -0.44
N ASP A 126 7.51 0.34 -1.45
CA ASP A 126 8.85 -0.21 -1.60
C ASP A 126 9.94 0.81 -1.29
N SER A 127 11.08 0.32 -0.83
CA SER A 127 12.30 1.10 -0.73
C SER A 127 13.52 0.41 -1.30
N PRO A 128 14.47 1.15 -1.92
CA PRO A 128 15.76 0.60 -2.30
C PRO A 128 16.70 0.40 -1.11
N SER A 129 16.30 0.76 0.11
CA SER A 129 17.07 0.51 1.32
C SER A 129 16.51 -0.70 2.07
N VAL A 130 17.41 -1.57 2.55
CA VAL A 130 17.06 -2.61 3.52
C VAL A 130 16.61 -1.96 4.83
N GLY A 131 15.56 -2.47 5.46
CA GLY A 131 15.07 -2.00 6.75
C GLY A 131 14.58 -0.55 6.74
N ARG A 132 14.06 -0.05 5.61
CA ARG A 132 13.64 1.35 5.47
C ARG A 132 12.53 1.74 6.44
N PHE A 133 11.59 0.82 6.67
CA PHE A 133 10.37 1.09 7.40
C PHE A 133 10.52 0.64 8.84
N SER A 134 10.18 1.51 9.78
CA SER A 134 10.00 1.16 11.18
C SER A 134 8.61 0.54 11.42
N ALA A 135 8.40 -0.03 12.60
CA ALA A 135 7.08 -0.52 13.01
C ALA A 135 6.02 0.61 13.00
N ASP A 136 6.41 1.83 13.39
CA ASP A 136 5.52 2.99 13.39
C ASP A 136 5.14 3.41 11.96
N ASP A 137 6.08 3.31 11.00
CA ASP A 137 5.77 3.57 9.59
C ASP A 137 4.79 2.52 9.05
N ALA A 138 5.00 1.25 9.39
CA ALA A 138 4.12 0.16 8.97
C ALA A 138 2.69 0.30 9.52
N GLU A 139 2.55 0.66 10.81
CA GLU A 139 1.26 0.93 11.44
C GLU A 139 0.56 2.16 10.85
N MET A 140 1.33 3.20 10.51
CA MET A 140 0.80 4.38 9.81
C MET A 140 0.24 4.02 8.43
N PHE A 141 0.94 3.19 7.64
CA PHE A 141 0.41 2.71 6.36
C PHE A 141 -0.84 1.83 6.53
N ALA A 142 -0.90 1.02 7.60
CA ALA A 142 -2.12 0.28 7.93
C ALA A 142 -3.31 1.20 8.23
N ARG A 143 -3.09 2.33 8.92
CA ARG A 143 -4.12 3.37 9.14
C ARG A 143 -4.57 4.02 7.83
N ILE A 144 -3.65 4.28 6.90
CA ILE A 144 -4.00 4.82 5.57
C ILE A 144 -4.82 3.81 4.76
N ALA A 145 -4.45 2.53 4.79
CA ALA A 145 -5.25 1.46 4.17
C ALA A 145 -6.66 1.36 4.78
N ALA A 146 -6.80 1.58 6.09
CA ALA A 146 -8.10 1.62 6.75
C ALA A 146 -8.96 2.82 6.31
N ILE A 147 -8.36 4.00 6.05
CA ILE A 147 -9.06 5.13 5.41
C ILE A 147 -9.56 4.72 4.02
N CYS A 148 -8.69 4.08 3.23
CA CYS A 148 -9.05 3.64 1.88
C CYS A 148 -10.23 2.66 1.87
N ALA A 149 -10.36 1.82 2.91
CA ALA A 149 -11.49 0.89 3.05
C ALA A 149 -12.86 1.61 3.18
N THR A 150 -12.89 2.90 3.53
CA THR A 150 -14.13 3.68 3.63
C THR A 150 -14.63 4.22 2.28
N PHE A 151 -13.84 4.08 1.22
CA PHE A 151 -14.19 4.58 -0.11
C PHE A 151 -15.27 3.73 -0.79
N ASN A 152 -15.78 4.22 -1.92
CA ASN A 152 -16.78 3.51 -2.70
C ASN A 152 -16.12 2.43 -3.59
N TRP A 153 -16.00 1.22 -3.05
CA TRP A 153 -15.41 0.07 -3.73
C TRP A 153 -16.35 -0.63 -4.72
N ASP A 154 -17.62 -0.22 -4.82
CA ASP A 154 -18.58 -0.78 -5.80
C ASP A 154 -18.30 -0.36 -7.25
N GLN A 155 -17.31 0.51 -7.47
CA GLN A 155 -16.92 1.03 -8.78
C GLN A 155 -16.03 0.07 -9.60
N ILE A 156 -15.58 -1.04 -9.01
CA ILE A 156 -14.56 -1.93 -9.59
C ILE A 156 -14.86 -3.42 -9.50
#